data_AF-A0A392T3T6-F1
#
_entry.id   AF-A0A392T3T6-F1
#
_cell.length_a   1.000
_cell.length_b   1.000
_cell.length_c   1.000
_cell.angle_alpha   90.00
_cell.angle_beta   90.00
_cell.angle_gamma   90.00
#
_symmetry.space_group_name_H-M   'P 1'
#
loop_
_entity.id
_entity.type
_entity.pdbx_description
1 polymer ?
#
loop_
_entity_poly.entity_id
_entity_poly.type
_entity_poly.pdbx_seq_one_letter_code
_entity_poly.pdbx_strand_id
1 'polypeptide(L)' 'VLTARDEKRGLQALETLKASGLSDFVVFHQLDVADAASVASLAHFVKSQFGKLDIL' A
#
# COMPACT_ATOMS: atom_id res chain seq x y z
N VAL A 1 2.05 3.39 -3.67
CA VAL A 1 1.72 2.50 -2.53
C VAL A 1 0.94 1.31 -3.07
N LEU A 2 1.43 0.09 -2.89
CA LEU A 2 0.71 -1.13 -3.23
C LEU A 2 -0.30 -1.42 -2.11
N THR A 3 -1.55 -1.61 -2.47
CA THR A 3 -2.60 -1.92 -1.48
C THR A 3 -3.29 -3.22 -1.84
N ALA A 4 -3.57 -4.04 -0.83
CA ALA A 4 -4.37 -5.24 -0.98
C ALA A 4 -5.23 -5.42 0.28
N ARG A 5 -6.41 -6.00 0.08
CA ARG A 5 -7.26 -6.44 1.19
C ARG A 5 -6.59 -7.55 1.99
N ASP A 6 -5.99 -8.49 1.27
CA ASP A 6 -5.33 -9.66 1.82
C ASP A 6 -3.82 -9.43 1.90
N GLU A 7 -3.30 -9.39 3.12
CA GLU A 7 -1.91 -9.06 3.40
C GLU A 7 -0.94 -10.04 2.72
N LYS A 8 -1.26 -11.34 2.75
CA LYS A 8 -0.40 -12.38 2.16
C LYS A 8 -0.27 -12.21 0.66
N ARG A 9 -1.39 -11.95 -0.02
CA ARG A 9 -1.40 -11.70 -1.47
C ARG A 9 -0.70 -10.40 -1.81
N GLY A 10 -0.86 -9.37 -0.98
CA GLY A 10 -0.18 -8.08 -1.14
C GLY A 10 1.33 -8.18 -1.00
N LEU A 11 1.81 -8.92 0.01
CA LEU A 11 3.23 -9.18 0.21
C LEU A 11 3.83 -10.00 -0.93
N GLN A 12 3.13 -11.03 -1.42
CA GLN A 12 3.60 -11.81 -2.57
C GLN A 12 3.73 -10.95 -3.84
N ALA A 13 2.77 -10.05 -4.09
CA ALA A 13 2.84 -9.09 -5.19
C ALA A 13 3.98 -8.07 -4.99
N LEU A 14 4.20 -7.62 -3.74
CA LEU A 14 5.33 -6.78 -3.39
C LEU A 14 6.67 -7.48 -3.68
N GLU A 15 6.83 -8.74 -3.30
CA GLU A 15 8.05 -9.52 -3.58
C GLU A 15 8.28 -9.68 -5.08
N THR A 16 7.22 -9.90 -5.87
CA THR A 16 7.30 -9.98 -7.34
C THR A 16 7.76 -8.65 -7.95
N LEU A 17 7.27 -7.52 -7.42
CA LEU A 17 7.68 -6.18 -7.85
C LEU A 17 9.09 -5.83 -7.41
N LYS A 18 9.49 -6.27 -6.20
CA LYS A 18 10.87 -6.15 -5.70
C LYS A 18 11.84 -6.92 -6.58
N ALA A 19 11.49 -8.14 -6.99
CA ALA A 19 12.29 -8.94 -7.92
C ALA A 19 12.41 -8.28 -9.31
N SER A 20 11.45 -7.42 -9.67
CA SER A 20 11.48 -6.64 -10.92
C SER A 20 12.34 -5.37 -10.84
N GLY A 21 13.07 -5.16 -9.73
CA GLY A 21 13.95 -4.00 -9.54
C GLY A 21 13.25 -2.73 -9.07
N LEU A 22 11.97 -2.81 -8.69
CA LEU A 22 11.18 -1.67 -8.20
C LEU A 22 11.09 -1.61 -6.67
N SER A 23 12.02 -2.28 -5.98
CA SER A 23 11.97 -2.52 -4.53
C SER A 23 11.91 -1.26 -3.68
N ASP A 24 12.55 -0.19 -4.13
CA ASP A 24 12.69 1.06 -3.40
C ASP A 24 11.56 2.06 -3.72
N PHE A 25 10.78 1.78 -4.77
CA PHE A 25 9.69 2.64 -5.22
C PHE A 25 8.31 2.14 -4.77
N VAL A 26 8.22 0.88 -4.33
CA VAL A 26 6.95 0.24 -3.97
C VAL A 26 6.90 -0.03 -2.47
N VAL A 27 6.01 0.67 -1.79
CA VAL A 27 5.66 0.42 -0.38
C VAL A 27 4.30 -0.25 -0.31
N PHE A 28 4.20 -1.33 0.46
CA PHE A 28 2.93 -2.04 0.68
C PHE A 28 2.22 -1.52 1.94
N HIS A 29 0.90 -1.36 1.84
CA HIS A 29 0.03 -1.09 2.97
C HIS A 29 -1.29 -1.84 2.79
N GLN A 30 -1.75 -2.53 3.83
CA GLN A 30 -3.03 -3.23 3.77
C GLN A 30 -4.18 -2.20 3.67
N LEU A 31 -5.15 -2.47 2.80
CA LEU A 31 -6.35 -1.65 2.63
C LEU A 31 -7.56 -2.55 2.40
N ASP A 32 -8.51 -2.50 3.31
CA ASP A 32 -9.87 -3.01 3.09
C ASP A 32 -10.81 -1.82 2.91
N VAL A 33 -11.34 -1.65 1.70
CA VAL A 33 -12.27 -0.55 1.37
C VAL A 33 -13.63 -0.68 2.06
N ALA A 34 -13.98 -1.87 2.55
CA ALA A 34 -15.20 -2.08 3.33
C ALA A 34 -15.01 -1.77 4.82
N ASP A 35 -13.77 -1.60 5.29
CA ASP A 35 -13.45 -1.25 6.66
C ASP A 35 -12.99 0.20 6.79
N ALA A 36 -13.78 1.00 7.49
CA ALA A 36 -13.49 2.41 7.70
C ALA A 36 -12.17 2.64 8.46
N ALA A 37 -11.79 1.71 9.35
CA ALA A 37 -10.53 1.80 10.09
C ALA A 37 -9.32 1.60 9.17
N SER A 38 -9.38 0.61 8.27
CA SER A 38 -8.34 0.36 7.26
C SER A 38 -8.17 1.55 6.30
N VAL A 39 -9.27 2.16 5.84
CA VAL A 39 -9.23 3.37 5.00
C VAL A 39 -8.59 4.55 5.74
N ALA A 40 -8.96 4.78 7.00
CA ALA A 40 -8.38 5.85 7.82
C ALA A 40 -6.88 5.63 8.07
N SER A 41 -6.47 4.39 8.30
CA SER A 41 -5.07 4.01 8.48
C SER A 41 -4.25 4.31 7.23
N LEU A 42 -4.74 3.96 6.03
CA LEU A 42 -4.08 4.29 4.77
C LEU A 42 -3.99 5.81 4.54
N ALA A 43 -5.07 6.54 4.80
CA ALA A 43 -5.07 8.00 4.64
C ALA A 43 -4.04 8.66 5.56
N HIS A 44 -3.94 8.22 6.81
CA HIS A 44 -2.92 8.68 7.75
C HIS A 44 -1.52 8.30 7.28
N PHE A 45 -1.32 7.06 6.82
CA PHE A 45 -0.06 6.59 6.30
C PHE A 45 0.44 7.44 5.11
N VAL A 46 -0.43 7.66 4.10
CA VAL A 46 -0.09 8.46 2.93
C VAL A 46 0.24 9.91 3.32
N LYS A 47 -0.55 10.50 4.23
CA LYS A 47 -0.29 11.85 4.73
C LYS A 47 1.03 11.96 5.48
N SER A 48 1.39 10.95 6.28
CA SER A 48 2.62 10.95 7.07
C SER A 48 3.86 10.73 6.20
N GLN A 49 3.81 9.75 5.27
CA GLN A 49 4.95 9.39 4.43
C GLN A 49 5.14 10.29 3.22
N PHE A 50 4.06 10.71 2.57
CA PHE A 50 4.11 11.39 1.27
C PHE A 50 3.49 12.79 1.30
N GLY A 51 2.72 13.13 2.34
CA GLY A 51 2.06 14.44 2.48
C GLY A 51 0.85 14.65 1.57
N LYS A 52 0.84 14.07 0.38
CA LYS A 52 -0.24 14.14 -0.62
C LYS A 52 -0.36 12.84 -1.42
N LEU A 53 -1.51 12.68 -2.07
CA LEU A 53 -1.77 11.60 -3.03
C LEU A 53 -2.07 12.23 -4.39
N ASP A 54 -1.30 11.87 -5.41
CA ASP A 54 -1.46 12.43 -6.76
C ASP A 54 -2.43 11.59 -7.63
N ILE A 55 -2.51 10.27 -7.42
CA ILE A 55 -3.32 9.32 -8.22
C ILE A 55 -3.92 8.23 -7.31
N LEU A 56 -5.20 7.89 -7.50
CA LEU A 56 -5.92 6.79 -6.83
C LEU A 56 -6.63 5.91 -7.85
#